data_AF-A0A075I5I6-F1
#
_entry.id   AF-A0A075I5I6-F1
#
_cell.length_a   1.000
_cell.length_b   1.000
_cell.length_c   1.000
_cell.angle_alpha   90.00
_cell.angle_beta   90.00
_cell.angle_gamma   90.00
#
_symmetry.space_group_name_H-M   'P 1'
#
loop_
_entity.id
_entity.type
_entity.pdbx_description
1 polymer ?
#
loop_
_entity_poly.entity_id
_entity_poly.type
_entity_poly.pdbx_seq_one_letter_code
_entity_poly.pdbx_strand_id
1 'polypeptide(L)'
;MYHAILNALDMKHPKMMEFSRLEFKGMPVSKRVLRPLIDEGKVSGYDDPRLPTLEALKRRGITPEAIRKFTLSLSLTKADTLAPFDSLEAFNRKIIDENSIRLFMVKDPRTLKIRNLPNSAVELPNHPSNKMGTRKVMIEDSVFYHLKMSKILRLVINCA
;
A
#
# COMPACT_ATOMS: atom_id res chain seq x y z
N MET A 1 29.60 -13.06 -25.61
CA MET A 1 29.51 -14.42 -25.02
C MET A 1 28.29 -15.17 -25.53
N TYR A 2 27.06 -14.67 -25.33
CA TYR A 2 25.82 -15.32 -25.78
C TYR A 2 25.85 -15.82 -27.24
N HIS A 3 26.07 -14.91 -28.21
CA HIS A 3 26.13 -15.27 -29.63
C HIS A 3 27.28 -16.21 -29.99
N ALA A 4 28.41 -16.12 -29.27
CA ALA A 4 29.57 -16.98 -29.52
C ALA A 4 29.27 -18.44 -29.18
N ILE A 5 28.54 -18.69 -28.09
CA ILE A 5 28.10 -20.04 -27.70
C ILE A 5 27.13 -20.60 -28.74
N LEU A 6 26.15 -19.81 -29.18
CA LEU A 6 25.18 -20.26 -30.17
C LEU A 6 25.84 -20.59 -31.51
N ASN A 7 26.81 -19.80 -31.96
CA ASN A 7 27.59 -20.08 -33.17
C ASN A 7 28.43 -21.37 -33.02
N ALA A 8 29.08 -21.56 -31.86
CA ALA A 8 29.91 -22.74 -31.62
C ALA A 8 29.10 -24.06 -31.58
N LEU A 9 27.82 -23.98 -31.21
CA LEU A 9 26.92 -25.13 -31.12
C LEU A 9 25.98 -25.28 -32.34
N ASP A 10 26.16 -24.47 -33.39
CA ASP A 10 25.27 -24.41 -34.56
C ASP A 10 23.77 -24.29 -34.20
N MET A 11 23.50 -23.46 -33.19
CA MET A 11 22.15 -23.23 -32.67
C MET A 11 21.47 -22.02 -33.30
N LYS A 12 20.14 -22.02 -33.31
CA LYS A 12 19.33 -20.87 -33.75
C LYS A 12 19.62 -19.63 -32.88
N HIS A 13 19.53 -18.45 -33.50
CA HIS A 13 19.72 -17.15 -32.84
C HIS A 13 18.38 -16.49 -32.51
N PRO A 14 17.77 -16.76 -31.34
CA PRO A 14 16.57 -16.05 -30.95
C PRO A 14 16.91 -14.57 -30.67
N LYS A 15 15.94 -13.71 -30.93
CA LYS A 15 16.09 -12.26 -30.75
C LYS A 15 16.22 -11.93 -29.27
N MET A 16 17.39 -11.43 -28.87
CA MET A 16 17.64 -10.93 -27.53
C MET A 16 17.34 -9.43 -27.46
N MET A 17 16.63 -9.01 -26.42
CA MET A 17 16.37 -7.61 -26.14
C MET A 17 16.67 -7.33 -24.67
N GLU A 18 17.30 -6.20 -24.41
CA GLU A 18 17.66 -5.74 -23.08
C GLU A 18 16.85 -4.50 -22.74
N PHE A 19 16.42 -4.43 -21.49
CA PHE A 19 15.71 -3.30 -20.92
C PHE A 19 16.24 -3.06 -19.50
N SER A 20 16.06 -1.83 -19.02
CA SER A 20 16.53 -1.43 -17.70
C SER A 20 15.75 -2.10 -16.59
N ARG A 21 16.40 -2.21 -15.44
CA ARG A 21 15.80 -2.78 -14.25
C ARG A 21 15.07 -1.68 -13.48
N LEU A 22 13.89 -2.01 -12.97
CA LEU A 22 13.16 -1.14 -12.06
C LEU A 22 13.88 -1.07 -10.71
N GLU A 23 14.10 0.15 -10.23
CA GLU A 23 14.52 0.45 -8.86
C GLU A 23 13.53 1.40 -8.18
N PHE A 24 13.36 1.24 -6.87
CA PHE A 24 12.57 2.14 -6.06
C PHE A 24 13.46 3.06 -5.24
N LYS A 25 13.17 4.36 -5.24
CA LYS A 25 13.89 5.33 -4.42
C LYS A 25 13.71 4.99 -2.94
N GLY A 26 14.82 4.71 -2.25
CA GLY A 26 14.82 4.39 -0.82
C GLY A 26 14.38 2.97 -0.46
N MET A 27 14.13 2.09 -1.44
CA MET A 27 13.75 0.69 -1.18
C MET A 27 14.62 -0.26 -2.00
N PRO A 28 15.57 -0.97 -1.37
CA PRO A 28 16.46 -1.87 -2.08
C PRO A 28 15.71 -3.09 -2.62
N VAL A 29 15.98 -3.40 -3.88
CA VAL A 29 15.39 -4.54 -4.63
C VAL A 29 16.36 -5.72 -4.76
N SER A 30 17.65 -5.49 -4.52
CA SER A 30 18.67 -6.53 -4.67
C SER A 30 18.64 -7.53 -3.52
N LYS A 31 18.63 -8.83 -3.83
CA LYS A 31 18.72 -9.91 -2.84
C LYS A 31 19.95 -9.79 -1.95
N ARG A 32 21.07 -9.27 -2.47
CA ARG A 32 22.31 -9.07 -1.71
C ARG A 32 22.14 -8.05 -0.57
N VAL A 33 21.21 -7.10 -0.73
CA VAL A 33 20.88 -6.11 0.29
C VAL A 33 19.75 -6.60 1.19
N LEU A 34 18.74 -7.26 0.62
CA LEU A 34 17.59 -7.75 1.38
C LEU A 34 17.94 -8.89 2.34
N ARG A 35 18.83 -9.80 1.94
CA ARG A 35 19.17 -10.98 2.74
C ARG A 35 19.81 -10.62 4.09
N PRO A 36 20.84 -9.75 4.16
CA PRO A 36 21.37 -9.29 5.45
C PRO A 36 20.32 -8.61 6.35
N LEU A 37 19.37 -7.85 5.79
CA LEU A 37 18.31 -7.22 6.59
C LEU A 37 17.41 -8.25 7.28
N ILE A 38 17.17 -9.38 6.62
CA ILE A 38 16.39 -10.49 7.17
C ILE A 38 17.22 -11.27 8.19
N ASP A 39 18.45 -11.64 7.82
CA ASP A 39 19.35 -12.43 8.67
C ASP A 39 19.70 -11.69 9.99
N GLU A 40 19.82 -10.36 9.95
CA GLU A 40 20.05 -9.50 11.12
C GLU A 40 18.75 -9.13 11.87
N GLY A 41 17.58 -9.61 11.43
CA GLY A 41 16.29 -9.34 12.09
C GLY A 41 15.78 -7.89 12.00
N LYS A 42 16.36 -7.06 11.12
CA LYS A 42 15.88 -5.68 10.87
C LYS A 42 14.49 -5.66 10.23
N VAL A 43 14.19 -6.71 9.48
CA VAL A 43 12.86 -6.99 8.92
C VAL A 43 12.40 -8.40 9.28
N SER A 44 11.08 -8.58 9.38
CA SER A 44 10.46 -9.83 9.83
C SER A 44 10.61 -10.99 8.83
N GLY A 45 10.85 -10.70 7.55
CA GLY A 45 10.98 -11.69 6.50
C GLY A 45 10.87 -11.06 5.12
N TYR A 46 10.78 -11.90 4.09
CA TYR A 46 10.56 -11.44 2.71
C TYR A 46 9.19 -10.81 2.50
N ASP A 47 8.20 -11.14 3.34
CA ASP A 47 6.83 -10.60 3.30
C ASP A 47 6.67 -9.32 4.15
N ASP A 48 7.74 -8.81 4.77
CA ASP A 48 7.68 -7.61 5.59
C ASP A 48 7.19 -6.40 4.77
N PRO A 49 6.10 -5.69 5.14
CA PRO A 49 5.51 -4.60 4.35
C PRO A 49 6.44 -3.43 4.01
N ARG A 50 7.61 -3.35 4.65
CA ARG A 50 8.66 -2.37 4.36
C ARG A 50 9.52 -2.73 3.15
N LEU A 51 9.39 -3.94 2.60
CA LEU A 51 10.16 -4.40 1.44
C LEU A 51 9.39 -4.26 0.12
N PRO A 52 10.10 -4.15 -1.03
CA PRO A 52 9.47 -4.09 -2.35
C PRO A 52 9.24 -5.48 -2.98
N THR A 53 9.13 -6.55 -2.19
CA THR A 53 8.83 -7.90 -2.69
C THR A 53 7.34 -8.03 -3.01
N LEU A 54 6.97 -8.95 -3.91
CA LEU A 54 5.54 -9.16 -4.24
C LEU A 54 4.71 -9.59 -3.02
N GLU A 55 5.28 -10.41 -2.12
CA GLU A 55 4.61 -10.83 -0.89
C GLU A 55 4.43 -9.67 0.08
N ALA A 56 5.46 -8.83 0.26
CA ALA A 56 5.37 -7.62 1.07
C ALA A 56 4.34 -6.62 0.54
N LEU A 57 4.33 -6.41 -0.78
CA LEU A 57 3.35 -5.54 -1.44
C LEU A 57 1.93 -6.07 -1.23
N LYS A 58 1.72 -7.38 -1.37
CA LYS A 58 0.44 -8.02 -1.09
C LYS A 58 0.03 -7.83 0.37
N ARG A 59 0.93 -8.07 1.33
CA ARG A 59 0.68 -7.88 2.77
C ARG A 59 0.41 -6.41 3.14
N ARG A 60 1.04 -5.47 2.43
CA ARG A 60 0.79 -4.02 2.56
C ARG A 60 -0.56 -3.58 2.00
N GLY A 61 -1.26 -4.43 1.24
CA GLY A 61 -2.52 -4.11 0.59
C GLY A 61 -2.35 -3.43 -0.77
N ILE A 62 -1.20 -3.61 -1.43
CA ILE A 62 -1.03 -3.23 -2.84
C ILE A 62 -1.71 -4.28 -3.72
N THR A 63 -2.64 -3.82 -4.56
CA THR A 63 -3.40 -4.67 -5.47
C THR A 63 -2.54 -5.09 -6.69
N PRO A 64 -2.76 -6.30 -7.25
CA PRO A 64 -2.08 -6.72 -8.48
C PRO A 64 -2.35 -5.78 -9.66
N GLU A 65 -3.55 -5.19 -9.72
CA GLU A 65 -3.92 -4.22 -10.74
C GLU A 65 -3.08 -2.94 -10.66
N ALA A 66 -2.83 -2.43 -9.44
CA ALA A 66 -1.95 -1.28 -9.24
C ALA A 66 -0.54 -1.54 -9.76
N ILE A 67 0.02 -2.71 -9.45
CA ILE A 67 1.36 -3.11 -9.91
C ILE A 67 1.42 -3.16 -11.44
N ARG A 68 0.40 -3.72 -12.10
CA ARG A 68 0.31 -3.77 -13.56
C ARG A 68 0.23 -2.38 -14.17
N LYS A 69 -0.69 -1.52 -13.69
CA LYS A 69 -0.87 -0.15 -14.18
C LYS A 69 0.40 0.69 -13.99
N PHE A 70 1.04 0.57 -12.83
CA PHE A 70 2.32 1.22 -12.55
C PHE A 70 3.42 0.74 -13.51
N THR A 71 3.58 -0.58 -13.70
CA THR A 71 4.61 -1.15 -14.59
C THR A 71 4.41 -0.70 -16.04
N LEU A 72 3.15 -0.71 -16.52
CA LEU A 72 2.80 -0.22 -17.86
C LEU A 72 3.09 1.28 -18.04
N SER A 73 2.93 2.08 -16.98
CA SER A 73 3.20 3.52 -17.04
C SER A 73 4.68 3.87 -17.26
N LEU A 74 5.59 3.01 -16.81
CA LEU A 74 7.04 3.24 -16.94
C LEU A 74 7.57 2.92 -18.33
N SER A 75 6.85 2.08 -19.10
CA SER A 75 7.28 1.55 -20.39
C SER A 75 8.61 0.76 -20.34
N LEU A 76 8.94 0.08 -21.44
CA LEU A 76 10.23 -0.60 -21.57
C LEU A 76 11.25 0.37 -22.12
N THR A 77 12.25 0.72 -21.31
CA THR A 77 13.33 1.62 -21.71
C THR A 77 14.69 0.98 -21.43
N LYS A 78 15.77 1.52 -22.01
CA LYS A 78 17.14 1.12 -21.67
C LYS A 78 17.76 2.00 -20.58
N ALA A 79 17.10 3.11 -20.20
CA ALA A 79 17.59 4.03 -19.20
C ALA A 79 17.20 3.56 -17.80
N ASP A 80 18.09 3.71 -16.83
CA ASP A 80 17.82 3.33 -15.45
C ASP A 80 16.59 4.07 -14.91
N THR A 81 15.66 3.28 -14.37
CA THR A 81 14.38 3.80 -13.89
C THR A 81 14.36 3.76 -12.37
N LEU A 82 14.60 4.91 -11.75
CA LEU A 82 14.48 5.11 -10.31
C LEU A 82 13.12 5.72 -9.97
N ALA A 83 12.12 4.87 -9.73
CA ALA A 83 10.76 5.30 -9.47
C ALA A 83 10.54 5.64 -7.98
N PRO A 84 9.85 6.74 -7.64
CA PRO A 84 9.34 6.96 -6.29
C PRO A 84 8.33 5.87 -5.92
N PHE A 85 8.41 5.32 -4.72
CA PHE A 85 7.44 4.33 -4.25
C PHE A 85 6.02 4.92 -4.16
N ASP A 86 5.91 6.21 -3.81
CA ASP A 86 4.66 6.96 -3.75
C ASP A 86 3.87 6.93 -5.07
N SER A 87 4.54 6.77 -6.22
CA SER A 87 3.88 6.60 -7.51
C SER A 87 3.08 5.31 -7.57
N LEU A 88 3.65 4.19 -7.11
CA LEU A 88 2.91 2.91 -6.99
C LEU A 88 1.75 3.04 -6.00
N GLU A 89 1.96 3.72 -4.88
CA GLU A 89 0.91 3.97 -3.90
C GLU A 89 -0.22 4.83 -4.47
N ALA A 90 0.07 5.80 -5.34
CA ALA A 90 -0.93 6.62 -6.00
C ALA A 90 -1.82 5.77 -6.93
N PHE A 91 -1.24 4.88 -7.75
CA PHE A 91 -2.00 3.92 -8.55
C PHE A 91 -2.89 3.04 -7.68
N ASN A 92 -2.35 2.53 -6.58
CA ASN A 92 -3.09 1.66 -5.67
C ASN A 92 -4.24 2.40 -4.96
N ARG A 93 -3.98 3.63 -4.48
CA ARG A 93 -4.98 4.47 -3.84
C ARG A 93 -6.14 4.78 -4.78
N LYS A 94 -5.89 5.06 -6.06
CA LYS A 94 -6.96 5.30 -7.04
C LYS A 94 -7.90 4.10 -7.19
N ILE A 95 -7.33 2.88 -7.22
CA ILE A 95 -8.10 1.63 -7.37
C ILE A 95 -8.89 1.31 -6.10
N ILE A 96 -8.25 1.47 -4.93
CA ILE A 96 -8.88 1.16 -3.64
C ILE A 96 -9.93 2.20 -3.27
N ASP A 97 -9.71 3.48 -3.59
CA ASP A 97 -10.63 4.55 -3.21
C ASP A 97 -12.03 4.32 -3.77
N GLU A 98 -12.18 3.82 -4.98
CA GLU A 98 -13.48 3.52 -5.57
C GLU A 98 -14.19 2.32 -4.91
N ASN A 99 -13.45 1.41 -4.28
CA ASN A 99 -13.98 0.11 -3.82
C ASN A 99 -13.97 -0.07 -2.29
N SER A 100 -13.47 0.92 -1.54
CA SER A 100 -13.23 0.79 -0.10
C SER A 100 -14.40 1.30 0.75
N ILE A 101 -14.78 0.56 1.79
CA ILE A 101 -15.71 1.05 2.81
C ILE A 101 -14.93 1.98 3.76
N ARG A 102 -15.43 3.19 3.96
CA ARG A 102 -14.84 4.17 4.88
C ARG A 102 -15.18 3.77 6.31
N LEU A 103 -14.17 3.32 7.05
CA LEU A 103 -14.29 3.03 8.47
C LEU A 103 -13.58 4.09 9.31
N PHE A 104 -13.90 4.10 10.59
CA PHE A 104 -13.35 5.03 11.55
C PHE A 104 -12.34 4.31 12.45
N MET A 105 -11.16 4.89 12.60
CA MET A 105 -10.12 4.41 13.52
C MET A 105 -9.44 5.62 14.16
N VAL A 106 -9.34 5.60 15.49
CA VAL A 106 -8.55 6.56 16.27
C VAL A 106 -7.25 5.88 16.65
N LYS A 107 -6.14 6.41 16.16
CA LYS A 107 -4.83 6.00 16.64
C LYS A 107 -4.58 6.65 18.00
N ASP A 108 -4.05 5.91 18.98
CA ASP A 108 -3.75 6.41 20.33
C ASP A 108 -4.95 7.15 20.97
N PRO A 109 -6.06 6.43 21.24
CA PRO A 109 -7.32 7.05 21.62
C PRO A 109 -7.25 7.68 23.00
N ARG A 110 -7.81 8.89 23.11
CA ARG A 110 -8.19 9.50 24.38
C ARG A 110 -9.70 9.50 24.49
N THR A 111 -10.21 9.27 25.69
CA THR A 111 -11.65 9.28 25.97
C THR A 111 -12.10 10.68 26.30
N LEU A 112 -13.14 11.16 25.62
CA LEU A 112 -13.87 12.37 25.94
C LEU A 112 -15.28 11.98 26.40
N LYS A 113 -15.65 12.32 27.63
CA LYS A 113 -17.03 12.19 28.11
C LYS A 113 -17.81 13.47 27.83
N ILE A 114 -18.92 13.34 27.13
CA ILE A 114 -19.83 14.44 26.80
C ILE A 114 -20.99 14.39 27.79
N ARG A 115 -21.14 15.42 28.62
CA ARG A 115 -22.26 15.51 29.56
C ARG A 115 -23.56 15.73 28.81
N ASN A 116 -24.62 15.06 29.25
CA ASN A 116 -25.98 15.16 28.71
C ASN A 116 -26.13 14.76 27.22
N LEU A 117 -25.29 13.84 26.72
CA LEU A 117 -25.48 13.28 25.37
C LEU A 117 -26.43 12.08 25.45
N PRO A 118 -27.62 12.12 24.82
CA PRO A 118 -28.49 10.96 24.77
C PRO A 118 -27.89 9.88 23.88
N ASN A 119 -28.03 8.61 24.30
CA ASN A 119 -27.68 7.48 23.47
C ASN A 119 -28.54 7.52 22.20
N SER A 120 -27.88 7.54 21.05
CA SER A 120 -28.54 7.61 19.76
C SER A 120 -27.85 6.69 18.76
N ALA A 121 -28.48 6.46 17.62
CA ALA A 121 -27.87 5.71 16.54
C ALA A 121 -27.98 6.53 15.26
N VAL A 122 -26.86 6.62 14.53
CA VAL A 122 -26.79 7.37 13.28
C VAL A 122 -26.44 6.41 12.16
N GLU A 123 -27.17 6.51 11.05
CA GLU A 123 -26.82 5.81 9.82
C GLU A 123 -25.86 6.67 8.99
N LEU A 124 -24.70 6.11 8.68
CA LEU A 124 -23.67 6.76 7.89
C LEU A 124 -23.45 6.01 6.58
N PRO A 125 -23.23 6.72 5.46
CA PRO A 125 -22.89 6.06 4.21
C PRO A 125 -21.52 5.36 4.32
N ASN A 126 -21.43 4.19 3.68
CA ASN A 126 -20.17 3.43 3.62
C ASN A 126 -19.12 4.07 2.72
N HIS A 127 -19.54 4.90 1.77
CA HIS A 127 -18.65 5.63 0.88
C HIS A 127 -19.29 6.98 0.52
N PRO A 128 -18.52 8.09 0.47
CA PRO A 128 -19.07 9.41 0.15
C PRO A 128 -19.69 9.49 -1.25
N SER A 129 -18.99 8.97 -2.27
CA SER A 129 -19.45 9.03 -3.66
C SER A 129 -20.15 7.76 -4.16
N ASN A 130 -19.73 6.57 -3.74
CA ASN A 130 -20.27 5.31 -4.23
C ASN A 130 -21.38 4.76 -3.35
N LYS A 131 -22.45 4.23 -3.97
CA LYS A 131 -23.59 3.64 -3.25
C LYS A 131 -23.22 2.23 -2.74
N MET A 132 -22.52 2.18 -1.62
CA MET A 132 -22.10 0.93 -0.92
C MET A 132 -22.95 0.62 0.31
N GLY A 133 -24.20 1.10 0.34
CA GLY A 133 -25.07 1.02 1.50
C GLY A 133 -24.66 1.95 2.65
N THR A 134 -25.29 1.74 3.79
CA THR A 134 -25.06 2.48 5.03
C THR A 134 -24.61 1.54 6.14
N ARG A 135 -24.03 2.11 7.20
CA ARG A 135 -23.75 1.42 8.45
C ARG A 135 -24.35 2.22 9.60
N LYS A 136 -24.87 1.51 10.60
CA LYS A 136 -25.37 2.10 11.82
C LYS A 136 -24.22 2.26 12.81
N VAL A 137 -24.02 3.46 13.33
CA VAL A 137 -23.03 3.77 14.36
C VAL A 137 -23.78 4.18 15.62
N MET A 138 -23.49 3.49 16.73
CA MET A 138 -24.06 3.82 18.03
C MET A 138 -23.30 4.99 18.64
N ILE A 139 -24.05 5.88 19.28
CA ILE A 139 -23.51 7.03 19.98
C ILE A 139 -23.74 6.86 21.47
N GLU A 140 -22.62 6.76 22.20
CA GLU A 140 -22.57 6.70 23.66
C GLU A 140 -22.13 8.06 24.24
N ASP A 141 -22.16 8.18 25.57
CA ASP A 141 -21.70 9.35 26.31
C ASP A 141 -20.17 9.58 26.23
N SER A 142 -19.44 8.60 25.70
CA SER A 142 -17.99 8.61 25.56
C SER A 142 -17.56 8.47 24.09
N VAL A 143 -16.65 9.34 23.67
CA VAL A 143 -16.13 9.37 22.30
C VAL A 143 -14.61 9.31 22.35
N PHE A 144 -14.01 8.55 21.42
CA PHE A 144 -12.57 8.51 21.27
C PHE A 144 -12.08 9.60 20.32
N TYR A 145 -10.97 10.23 20.69
CA TYR A 145 -10.30 11.19 19.83
C TYR A 145 -8.78 11.10 19.91
N HIS A 146 -8.12 11.56 18.85
CA HIS A 146 -6.67 11.70 18.80
C HIS A 146 -6.29 13.18 18.75
N LEU A 147 -5.35 13.59 19.60
CA LEU A 147 -4.76 14.93 19.60
C LEU A 147 -3.50 14.96 18.73
N LYS A 148 -3.46 15.86 17.76
CA LYS A 148 -2.22 16.27 17.10
C LYS A 148 -2.18 17.79 17.09
N MET A 149 -1.10 18.39 17.60
CA MET A 149 -0.91 19.85 17.66
C MET A 149 -2.12 20.60 18.27
N SER A 150 -2.65 20.10 19.38
CA SER A 150 -3.75 20.72 20.14
C SER A 150 -5.09 20.87 19.40
N LYS A 151 -5.29 20.18 18.27
CA LYS A 151 -6.58 20.12 17.56
C LYS A 151 -7.14 18.70 17.54
N ILE A 152 -8.46 18.58 17.72
CA ILE A 152 -9.21 17.32 17.60
C ILE A 152 -9.30 16.99 16.11
N LEU A 153 -8.67 15.90 15.68
CA LEU A 153 -8.60 15.53 14.26
C LEU A 153 -9.68 14.53 13.84
N ARG A 154 -10.04 13.59 14.71
CA ARG A 154 -11.03 12.55 14.44
C ARG A 154 -11.73 12.15 15.72
N LEU A 155 -13.05 12.16 15.69
CA LEU A 155 -13.93 11.62 16.71
C LEU A 155 -14.44 10.27 16.20
N VAL A 156 -14.32 9.23 17.01
CA VAL A 156 -14.92 7.94 16.71
C VAL A 156 -15.77 7.53 17.89
N ILE A 157 -17.02 7.29 17.56
CA ILE A 157 -18.04 6.91 18.50
C ILE A 157 -18.14 5.39 18.41
N ASN A 158 -18.20 4.71 19.56
CA ASN A 158 -18.08 3.26 19.67
C ASN A 158 -18.92 2.54 18.59
N CYS A 159 -18.22 1.94 17.63
CA CYS A 159 -18.81 0.95 16.73
C CYS A 159 -18.68 -0.40 17.42
N ALA A 160 -19.79 -0.90 17.97
CA ALA A 160 -19.96 -2.33 18.24
C ALA A 160 -20.24 -3.07 16.92
#